data_AF-W6Y9E6-F1
#
_entry.id   AF-W6Y9E6-F1
#
_cell.length_a   1.000
_cell.length_b   1.000
_cell.length_c   1.000
_cell.angle_alpha   90.00
_cell.angle_beta   90.00
_cell.angle_gamma   90.00
#
_symmetry.space_group_name_H-M   'P 1'
#
loop_
_entity.id
_entity.type
_entity.pdbx_description
1 polymer ?
#
loop_
_entity_poly.entity_id
_entity_poly.type
_entity_poly.pdbx_seq_one_letter_code
_entity_poly.pdbx_strand_id
1 'polypeptide(L)'
;MPSTPQPLFPDLPPELRNEIYTYLSSPSPDSQTLNSHLPLPLKTFTCKHTTMHLCPTHHGSTSLLSLSSPEAHEYGSWLLNNGIALHITIHFKGRINTFTLLHWSKKISTHLHKLARRHPWLAKVARYEIDVMWDPLDGALQSRHQKQRAAHVPLDMAEALTQLMQRDVRAKQGSVVLRVHFEQRFAVLNALAARKFGVGVFLRDGERLRGFRRVVREVRIVPSKVGLERDMGDAPAPGLRVVPPAGPEEEALMVVEEGVMKLSERTRGQMVVRRRTSGVADGVWEYGRGEMEFPVCQILEECME
;
A
#
# COMPACT_ATOMS: atom_id res chain seq x y z
N MET A 1 -19.81 39.44 -20.39
CA MET A 1 -20.40 38.19 -20.90
C MET A 1 -19.43 37.07 -20.58
N PRO A 2 -19.85 35.96 -19.96
CA PRO A 2 -18.95 34.82 -19.77
C PRO A 2 -18.59 34.27 -21.15
N SER A 3 -17.32 34.37 -21.53
CA SER A 3 -16.79 33.77 -22.76
C SER A 3 -17.07 32.28 -22.71
N THR A 4 -17.79 31.77 -23.70
CA THR A 4 -17.98 30.32 -23.89
C THR A 4 -16.60 29.66 -23.90
N PRO A 5 -16.37 28.63 -23.08
CA PRO A 5 -15.05 28.03 -22.98
C PRO A 5 -14.64 27.45 -24.33
N GLN A 6 -13.49 27.89 -24.84
CA GLN A 6 -12.99 27.46 -26.14
C GLN A 6 -12.52 25.99 -26.06
N PRO A 7 -12.88 25.16 -27.05
CA PRO A 7 -12.37 23.80 -27.15
C PRO A 7 -10.86 23.83 -27.40
N LEU A 8 -10.11 22.98 -26.70
CA LEU A 8 -8.67 22.82 -26.89
C LEU A 8 -8.34 21.98 -28.12
N PHE A 9 -9.22 21.03 -28.45
CA PHE A 9 -8.99 20.05 -29.51
C PHE A 9 -10.23 19.91 -30.41
N PRO A 10 -10.70 20.99 -31.04
CA PRO A 10 -11.98 21.00 -31.76
C PRO A 10 -12.06 19.98 -32.91
N ASP A 11 -10.93 19.73 -33.56
CA ASP A 11 -10.87 18.87 -34.76
C ASP A 11 -10.43 17.43 -34.44
N LEU A 12 -10.08 17.12 -33.18
CA LEU A 12 -9.63 15.78 -32.81
C LEU A 12 -10.82 14.86 -32.49
N PRO A 13 -10.94 13.71 -33.16
CA PRO A 13 -11.94 12.72 -32.80
C PRO A 13 -11.70 12.18 -31.37
N PRO A 14 -12.75 11.68 -30.68
CA PRO A 14 -12.65 11.19 -29.31
C PRO A 14 -11.57 10.12 -29.10
N GLU A 15 -11.31 9.28 -30.10
CA GLU A 15 -10.32 8.21 -30.04
C GLU A 15 -8.90 8.76 -29.86
N LEU A 16 -8.53 9.77 -30.66
CA LEU A 16 -7.22 10.41 -30.55
C LEU A 16 -7.09 11.22 -29.26
N ARG A 17 -8.19 11.81 -28.76
CA ARG A 17 -8.18 12.48 -27.45
C ARG A 17 -7.93 11.49 -26.31
N ASN A 18 -8.52 10.29 -26.37
CA ASN A 18 -8.25 9.23 -25.39
C ASN A 18 -6.78 8.76 -25.42
N GLU A 19 -6.13 8.73 -26.58
CA GLU A 19 -4.69 8.43 -26.68
C GLU A 19 -3.86 9.51 -25.98
N ILE A 20 -4.18 10.78 -26.19
CA ILE A 20 -3.55 11.90 -25.48
C ILE A 20 -3.75 11.75 -23.96
N TYR A 21 -4.97 11.47 -23.51
CA TYR A 21 -5.26 11.27 -22.10
C TYR A 21 -4.48 10.11 -21.49
N THR A 22 -4.34 9.01 -22.24
CA THR A 22 -3.55 7.83 -21.85
C THR A 22 -2.07 8.19 -21.71
N TYR A 23 -1.53 8.91 -22.69
CA TYR A 23 -0.15 9.37 -22.65
C TYR A 23 0.10 10.29 -21.44
N LEU A 24 -0.76 11.29 -21.24
CA LEU A 24 -0.64 12.26 -20.15
C LEU A 24 -0.84 11.68 -18.75
N SER A 25 -1.51 10.52 -18.63
CA SER A 25 -1.76 9.85 -17.35
C SER A 25 -0.84 8.67 -17.07
N SER A 26 0.03 8.33 -18.03
CA SER A 26 0.98 7.24 -17.88
C SER A 26 2.14 7.66 -16.96
N PRO A 27 2.50 6.84 -15.95
CA PRO A 27 3.60 7.17 -15.07
C PRO A 27 4.94 7.15 -15.83
N SER A 28 5.68 8.25 -15.75
CA SER A 28 7.09 8.34 -16.15
C SER A 28 8.00 8.25 -14.92
N PRO A 29 9.31 7.96 -15.06
CA PRO A 29 10.25 7.88 -13.94
C PRO A 29 10.26 9.13 -13.04
N ASP A 30 10.03 10.31 -13.64
CA ASP A 30 10.04 11.60 -12.95
C ASP A 30 8.64 12.08 -12.55
N SER A 31 7.58 11.33 -12.91
CA SER A 31 6.21 11.73 -12.64
C SER A 31 5.87 11.61 -11.15
N GLN A 32 5.29 12.67 -10.60
CA GLN A 32 4.80 12.67 -9.23
C GLN A 32 3.45 11.95 -9.14
N THR A 33 3.20 11.31 -7.99
CA THR A 33 1.91 10.70 -7.69
C THR A 33 1.00 11.73 -7.05
N LEU A 34 -0.14 12.01 -7.69
CA LEU A 34 -1.02 13.13 -7.36
C LEU A 34 -2.36 12.65 -6.80
N ASN A 35 -2.90 13.38 -5.82
CA ASN A 35 -4.28 13.27 -5.33
C ASN A 35 -5.12 14.54 -5.63
N SER A 36 -4.49 15.62 -6.10
CA SER A 36 -5.15 16.85 -6.55
C SER A 36 -6.29 16.56 -7.53
N HIS A 37 -7.35 17.37 -7.52
CA HIS A 37 -8.50 17.25 -8.44
C HIS A 37 -9.29 15.93 -8.34
N LEU A 38 -8.97 15.04 -7.39
CA LEU A 38 -9.78 13.86 -7.12
C LEU A 38 -10.88 14.16 -6.09
N PRO A 39 -12.08 13.56 -6.25
CA PRO A 39 -13.23 13.83 -5.37
C PRO A 39 -13.14 13.12 -4.01
N LEU A 40 -12.05 12.43 -3.73
CA LEU A 40 -11.82 11.69 -2.48
C LEU A 40 -10.43 12.06 -1.93
N PRO A 41 -10.36 12.81 -0.82
CA PRO A 41 -9.10 13.08 -0.14
C PRO A 41 -8.59 11.84 0.60
N LEU A 42 -7.37 11.93 1.13
CA LEU A 42 -6.80 10.96 2.06
C LEU A 42 -7.78 10.60 3.18
N LYS A 43 -7.98 9.31 3.42
CA LYS A 43 -8.80 8.78 4.51
C LYS A 43 -7.96 7.93 5.45
N THR A 44 -8.05 8.24 6.74
CA THR A 44 -7.40 7.48 7.81
C THR A 44 -8.44 6.67 8.57
N PHE A 45 -8.17 5.38 8.76
CA PHE A 45 -8.99 4.45 9.53
C PHE A 45 -8.14 3.85 10.65
N THR A 46 -8.44 4.23 11.88
CA THR A 46 -7.73 3.72 13.05
C THR A 46 -8.51 2.57 13.70
N CYS A 47 -7.80 1.48 13.94
CA CYS A 47 -8.25 0.31 14.68
C CYS A 47 -7.26 0.03 15.81
N LYS A 48 -7.67 -0.83 16.76
CA LYS A 48 -6.83 -1.17 17.93
C LYS A 48 -5.41 -1.62 17.57
N HIS A 49 -5.27 -2.35 16.46
CA HIS A 49 -4.02 -2.98 16.04
C HIS A 49 -3.45 -2.41 14.75
N THR A 50 -4.19 -1.52 14.09
CA THR A 50 -3.82 -1.04 12.76
C THR A 50 -4.23 0.41 12.55
N THR A 51 -3.38 1.16 11.85
CA THR A 51 -3.75 2.46 11.28
C THR A 51 -3.66 2.33 9.77
N MET A 52 -4.76 2.56 9.06
CA MET A 52 -4.82 2.44 7.61
C MET A 52 -5.03 3.79 6.96
N HIS A 53 -4.23 4.14 5.96
CA HIS A 53 -4.46 5.30 5.10
C HIS A 53 -4.88 4.82 3.71
N LEU A 54 -5.88 5.45 3.12
CA LEU A 54 -6.35 5.20 1.77
C LEU A 54 -6.37 6.51 1.00
N CYS A 55 -5.68 6.54 -0.13
CA CYS A 55 -5.60 7.70 -1.01
C CYS A 55 -5.73 7.24 -2.47
N PRO A 56 -6.72 7.73 -3.22
CA PRO A 56 -6.71 7.55 -4.66
C PRO A 56 -5.67 8.48 -5.28
N THR A 57 -4.99 8.02 -6.31
CA THR A 57 -3.94 8.80 -6.95
C THR A 57 -3.94 8.64 -8.46
N HIS A 58 -3.30 9.58 -9.15
CA HIS A 58 -3.07 9.53 -10.60
C HIS A 58 -1.70 10.13 -10.94
N HIS A 59 -1.31 9.98 -12.21
CA HIS A 59 -0.17 10.67 -12.82
C HIS A 59 -0.59 11.65 -13.93
N GLY A 60 -1.90 11.89 -14.08
CA GLY A 60 -2.47 12.83 -15.05
C GLY A 60 -2.03 14.30 -14.91
N SER A 61 -2.16 15.04 -16.01
CA SER A 61 -1.80 16.47 -16.10
C SER A 61 -2.74 17.36 -15.28
N THR A 62 -2.23 17.97 -14.22
CA THR A 62 -2.97 18.95 -13.39
C THR A 62 -3.28 20.23 -14.15
N SER A 63 -2.39 20.64 -15.06
CA SER A 63 -2.62 21.80 -15.93
C SER A 63 -3.87 21.59 -16.78
N LEU A 64 -4.04 20.42 -17.40
CA LEU A 64 -5.23 20.12 -18.21
C LEU A 64 -6.49 20.05 -17.34
N LEU A 65 -6.41 19.46 -16.14
CA LEU A 65 -7.53 19.39 -15.19
C LEU A 65 -7.94 20.76 -14.62
N SER A 66 -7.06 21.75 -14.67
CA SER A 66 -7.31 23.11 -14.16
C SER A 66 -7.93 24.04 -15.21
N LEU A 67 -7.98 23.62 -16.47
CA LEU A 67 -8.59 24.42 -17.53
C LEU A 67 -10.11 24.43 -17.40
N SER A 68 -10.72 25.54 -17.79
CA SER A 68 -12.17 25.70 -17.84
C SER A 68 -12.76 25.21 -19.18
N SER A 69 -12.11 24.28 -19.89
CA SER A 69 -12.56 23.79 -21.19
C SER A 69 -13.44 22.53 -21.09
N PRO A 70 -14.25 22.22 -22.12
CA PRO A 70 -14.98 20.95 -22.18
C PRO A 70 -14.08 19.73 -22.11
N GLU A 71 -12.90 19.77 -22.74
CA GLU A 71 -11.93 18.66 -22.74
C GLU A 71 -11.31 18.44 -21.36
N ALA A 72 -11.19 19.47 -20.52
CA ALA A 72 -10.75 19.28 -19.13
C ALA A 72 -11.74 18.41 -18.34
N HIS A 73 -13.04 18.62 -18.56
CA HIS A 73 -14.11 17.83 -17.91
C HIS A 73 -14.16 16.40 -18.47
N GLU A 74 -13.98 16.26 -19.78
CA GLU A 74 -13.85 14.96 -20.44
C GLU A 74 -12.65 14.19 -19.89
N TYR A 75 -11.49 14.84 -19.81
CA TYR A 75 -10.27 14.27 -19.26
C TYR A 75 -10.41 13.84 -17.80
N GLY A 76 -11.00 14.70 -16.95
CA GLY A 76 -11.26 14.34 -15.55
C GLY A 76 -12.19 13.13 -15.41
N SER A 77 -13.21 13.04 -16.26
CA SER A 77 -14.12 11.89 -16.30
C SER A 77 -13.42 10.62 -16.80
N TRP A 78 -12.58 10.75 -17.83
CA TRP A 78 -11.76 9.67 -18.35
C TRP A 78 -10.78 9.15 -17.28
N LEU A 79 -10.13 10.07 -16.55
CA LEU A 79 -9.16 9.75 -15.52
C LEU A 79 -9.81 8.95 -14.38
N LEU A 80 -10.99 9.36 -13.91
CA LEU A 80 -11.75 8.65 -12.87
C LEU A 80 -12.11 7.21 -13.23
N ASN A 81 -12.22 6.89 -14.52
CA ASN A 81 -12.57 5.55 -14.99
C ASN A 81 -11.34 4.70 -15.34
N ASN A 82 -10.20 5.31 -15.71
CA ASN A 82 -9.09 4.58 -16.32
C ASN A 82 -7.72 4.82 -15.66
N GLY A 83 -7.47 6.04 -15.18
CA GLY A 83 -6.13 6.50 -14.79
C GLY A 83 -5.88 6.59 -13.29
N ILE A 84 -6.81 6.12 -12.45
CA ILE A 84 -6.66 6.14 -10.99
C ILE A 84 -6.06 4.83 -10.47
N ALA A 85 -5.13 4.96 -9.53
CA ALA A 85 -4.70 3.90 -8.63
C ALA A 85 -5.19 4.16 -7.20
N LEU A 86 -5.38 3.12 -6.41
CA LEU A 86 -5.63 3.25 -4.97
C LEU A 86 -4.36 2.89 -4.20
N HIS A 87 -3.75 3.87 -3.56
CA HIS A 87 -2.65 3.67 -2.62
C HIS A 87 -3.20 3.49 -1.21
N ILE A 88 -2.77 2.43 -0.55
CA ILE A 88 -3.22 2.04 0.78
C ILE A 88 -2.00 1.71 1.62
N THR A 89 -1.80 2.43 2.72
CA THR A 89 -0.80 2.04 3.73
C THR A 89 -1.48 1.46 4.95
N ILE A 90 -0.91 0.42 5.55
CA ILE A 90 -1.36 -0.17 6.80
C ILE A 90 -0.17 -0.22 7.74
N HIS A 91 -0.26 0.49 8.87
CA HIS A 91 0.64 0.29 9.99
C HIS A 91 0.06 -0.80 10.90
N PHE A 92 0.68 -1.98 10.92
CA PHE A 92 0.31 -3.03 11.87
C PHE A 92 1.14 -2.88 13.15
N LYS A 93 0.50 -2.33 14.18
CA LYS A 93 1.06 -2.07 15.52
C LYS A 93 0.48 -3.00 16.59
N GLY A 94 -0.07 -4.13 16.17
CA GLY A 94 -0.86 -5.00 17.02
C GLY A 94 -0.09 -6.17 17.62
N ARG A 95 -0.76 -6.89 18.52
CA ARG A 95 -0.33 -8.23 18.94
C ARG A 95 -0.99 -9.23 18.01
N ILE A 96 -0.22 -10.06 17.30
CA ILE A 96 -0.78 -11.10 16.41
C ILE A 96 -1.74 -12.01 17.19
N ASN A 97 -1.40 -12.33 18.45
CA ASN A 97 -2.19 -13.19 19.32
C ASN A 97 -3.63 -12.73 19.56
N THR A 98 -3.86 -11.41 19.57
CA THR A 98 -5.18 -10.82 19.85
C THR A 98 -5.80 -10.15 18.64
N PHE A 99 -5.09 -10.12 17.51
CA PHE A 99 -5.59 -9.59 16.27
C PHE A 99 -6.55 -10.58 15.62
N THR A 100 -7.84 -10.25 15.63
CA THR A 100 -8.86 -11.02 14.91
C THR A 100 -9.06 -10.45 13.51
N LEU A 101 -8.41 -11.07 12.53
CA LEU A 101 -8.50 -10.69 11.12
C LEU A 101 -9.95 -10.61 10.62
N LEU A 102 -10.81 -11.59 10.95
CA LEU A 102 -12.21 -11.58 10.53
C LEU A 102 -12.96 -10.30 10.96
N HIS A 103 -12.71 -9.84 12.18
CA HIS A 103 -13.31 -8.61 12.71
C HIS A 103 -12.75 -7.37 12.00
N TRP A 104 -11.43 -7.37 11.76
CA TRP A 104 -10.78 -6.31 11.00
C TRP A 104 -11.34 -6.23 9.58
N SER A 105 -11.40 -7.35 8.85
CA SER A 105 -11.92 -7.41 7.49
C SER A 105 -13.37 -6.96 7.43
N LYS A 106 -14.25 -7.45 8.32
CA LYS A 106 -15.65 -6.99 8.36
C LYS A 106 -15.77 -5.48 8.58
N LYS A 107 -14.96 -4.92 9.50
CA LYS A 107 -14.96 -3.47 9.77
C LYS A 107 -14.49 -2.70 8.54
N ILE A 108 -13.36 -3.06 7.95
CA ILE A 108 -12.80 -2.38 6.78
C ILE A 108 -13.71 -2.52 5.57
N SER A 109 -14.21 -3.72 5.25
CA SER A 109 -15.18 -3.92 4.17
C SER A 109 -16.41 -3.04 4.36
N THR A 110 -16.93 -2.88 5.59
CA THR A 110 -18.06 -1.97 5.84
C THR A 110 -17.73 -0.52 5.50
N HIS A 111 -16.55 -0.04 5.90
CA HIS A 111 -16.11 1.32 5.59
C HIS A 111 -15.89 1.52 4.08
N LEU A 112 -15.28 0.54 3.41
CA LEU A 112 -15.05 0.55 1.97
C LEU A 112 -16.37 0.56 1.19
N HIS A 113 -17.36 -0.25 1.58
CA HIS A 113 -18.68 -0.24 0.93
C HIS A 113 -19.41 1.09 1.13
N LYS A 114 -19.30 1.71 2.32
CA LYS A 114 -19.84 3.07 2.54
C LYS A 114 -19.16 4.09 1.64
N LEU A 115 -17.85 3.96 1.45
CA LEU A 115 -17.08 4.85 0.58
C LEU A 115 -17.46 4.67 -0.89
N ALA A 116 -17.58 3.42 -1.36
CA ALA A 116 -17.98 3.07 -2.72
C ALA A 116 -19.41 3.53 -3.05
N ARG A 117 -20.33 3.54 -2.08
CA ARG A 117 -21.68 4.12 -2.27
C ARG A 117 -21.62 5.62 -2.57
N ARG A 118 -20.69 6.35 -1.94
CA ARG A 118 -20.53 7.79 -2.13
C ARG A 118 -19.66 8.13 -3.35
N HIS A 119 -18.75 7.23 -3.71
CA HIS A 119 -17.82 7.36 -4.83
C HIS A 119 -17.85 6.09 -5.70
N PRO A 120 -18.88 5.90 -6.56
CA PRO A 120 -19.08 4.65 -7.31
C PRO A 120 -17.92 4.25 -8.23
N TRP A 121 -17.12 5.22 -8.68
CA TRP A 121 -15.94 4.99 -9.51
C TRP A 121 -14.86 4.14 -8.82
N LEU A 122 -14.84 4.07 -7.47
CA LEU A 122 -13.90 3.22 -6.72
C LEU A 122 -13.98 1.74 -7.11
N ALA A 123 -15.17 1.26 -7.50
CA ALA A 123 -15.37 -0.12 -7.94
C ALA A 123 -14.71 -0.43 -9.30
N LYS A 124 -14.38 0.60 -10.08
CA LYS A 124 -13.73 0.51 -11.39
C LYS A 124 -12.22 0.67 -11.33
N VAL A 125 -11.66 1.09 -10.20
CA VAL A 125 -10.21 1.23 -10.05
C VAL A 125 -9.56 -0.13 -10.26
N ALA A 126 -8.66 -0.22 -11.24
CA ALA A 126 -8.00 -1.47 -11.62
C ALA A 126 -6.67 -1.70 -10.88
N ARG A 127 -6.03 -0.63 -10.36
CA ARG A 127 -4.70 -0.70 -9.76
C ARG A 127 -4.75 -0.41 -8.25
N TYR A 128 -4.24 -1.35 -7.46
CA TYR A 128 -4.11 -1.22 -6.00
C TYR A 128 -2.64 -1.35 -5.61
N GLU A 129 -2.16 -0.40 -4.84
CA GLU A 129 -0.84 -0.42 -4.22
C GLU A 129 -1.02 -0.45 -2.70
N ILE A 130 -0.62 -1.55 -2.09
CA ILE A 130 -0.88 -1.85 -0.68
C ILE A 130 0.46 -2.03 0.02
N ASP A 131 0.76 -1.12 0.93
CA ASP A 131 2.00 -1.08 1.69
C ASP A 131 1.71 -1.39 3.16
N VAL A 132 2.13 -2.55 3.64
CA VAL A 132 1.93 -2.99 5.03
C VAL A 132 3.24 -2.80 5.79
N MET A 133 3.30 -1.81 6.67
CA MET A 133 4.35 -1.68 7.67
C MET A 133 4.07 -2.67 8.80
N TRP A 134 5.02 -3.56 9.04
CA TRP A 134 4.91 -4.63 10.01
C TRP A 134 5.73 -4.32 11.28
N ASP A 135 5.05 -3.79 12.29
CA ASP A 135 5.64 -3.37 13.59
C ASP A 135 4.85 -3.94 14.79
N PRO A 136 4.80 -5.28 14.96
CA PRO A 136 4.00 -5.88 16.02
C PRO A 136 4.59 -5.65 17.42
N LEU A 137 3.76 -5.19 18.36
CA LEU A 137 4.18 -4.82 19.74
C LEU A 137 4.93 -5.91 20.52
N ASP A 138 4.54 -7.18 20.37
CA ASP A 138 5.09 -8.27 21.16
C ASP A 138 6.22 -9.03 20.43
N GLY A 139 6.56 -8.62 19.20
CA GLY A 139 7.49 -9.37 18.33
C GLY A 139 7.02 -10.80 17.99
N ALA A 140 5.84 -11.22 18.46
CA ALA A 140 5.33 -12.56 18.28
C ALA A 140 5.04 -12.83 16.80
N LEU A 141 5.63 -13.90 16.26
CA LEU A 141 5.59 -14.27 14.84
C LEU A 141 4.45 -15.25 14.50
N GLN A 142 3.68 -15.69 15.50
CA GLN A 142 2.53 -16.59 15.37
C GLN A 142 1.48 -16.31 16.45
N SER A 143 0.22 -16.70 16.17
CA SER A 143 -0.82 -16.75 17.18
C SER A 143 -0.59 -17.92 18.17
N ARG A 144 -0.98 -17.73 19.44
CA ARG A 144 -0.85 -18.71 20.55
C ARG A 144 -1.37 -20.12 20.23
N HIS A 145 -2.25 -20.25 19.24
CA HIS A 145 -2.88 -21.51 18.84
C HIS A 145 -2.35 -22.11 17.53
N GLN A 146 -1.26 -21.59 16.95
CA GLN A 146 -0.65 -22.10 15.70
C GLN A 146 -1.59 -22.16 14.48
N LYS A 147 -2.79 -21.57 14.54
CA LYS A 147 -3.80 -21.71 13.48
C LYS A 147 -3.51 -20.86 12.24
N GLN A 148 -2.69 -19.81 12.35
CA GLN A 148 -2.37 -18.90 11.24
C GLN A 148 -0.91 -18.45 11.28
N ARG A 149 -0.24 -18.55 10.12
CA ARG A 149 1.08 -17.95 9.89
C ARG A 149 0.92 -16.44 9.75
N ALA A 150 1.82 -15.65 10.34
CA ALA A 150 1.78 -14.19 10.28
C ALA A 150 1.73 -13.67 8.82
N ALA A 151 2.42 -14.36 7.90
CA ALA A 151 2.40 -14.13 6.47
C ALA A 151 1.00 -14.08 5.81
N HIS A 152 0.00 -14.77 6.37
CA HIS A 152 -1.36 -14.72 5.83
C HIS A 152 -2.07 -13.40 6.14
N VAL A 153 -1.71 -12.72 7.22
CA VAL A 153 -2.35 -11.46 7.64
C VAL A 153 -2.31 -10.39 6.54
N PRO A 154 -1.15 -10.00 5.97
CA PRO A 154 -1.11 -9.01 4.91
C PRO A 154 -1.82 -9.47 3.63
N LEU A 155 -1.82 -10.78 3.33
CA LEU A 155 -2.53 -11.33 2.16
C LEU A 155 -4.05 -11.21 2.33
N ASP A 156 -4.57 -11.61 3.48
CA ASP A 156 -5.98 -11.51 3.81
C ASP A 156 -6.45 -10.04 3.92
N MET A 157 -5.58 -9.15 4.40
CA MET A 157 -5.82 -7.70 4.36
C MET A 157 -5.97 -7.20 2.93
N ALA A 158 -5.04 -7.56 2.04
CA ALA A 158 -5.10 -7.18 0.63
C ALA A 158 -6.35 -7.72 -0.06
N GLU A 159 -6.75 -8.95 0.27
CA GLU A 159 -8.00 -9.52 -0.23
C GLU A 159 -9.21 -8.70 0.22
N ALA A 160 -9.31 -8.37 1.52
CA ALA A 160 -10.39 -7.54 2.05
C ALA A 160 -10.45 -6.14 1.41
N LEU A 161 -9.29 -5.53 1.18
CA LEU A 161 -9.17 -4.21 0.56
C LEU A 161 -9.62 -4.17 -0.90
N THR A 162 -9.46 -5.28 -1.61
CA THR A 162 -9.73 -5.35 -3.05
C THR A 162 -11.13 -5.90 -3.37
N GLN A 163 -11.95 -6.18 -2.36
CA GLN A 163 -13.32 -6.72 -2.54
C GLN A 163 -14.26 -5.81 -3.34
N LEU A 164 -13.98 -4.50 -3.38
CA LEU A 164 -14.80 -3.55 -4.14
C LEU A 164 -14.58 -3.64 -5.65
N MET A 165 -13.47 -4.23 -6.10
CA MET A 165 -13.14 -4.31 -7.52
C MET A 165 -14.12 -5.24 -8.22
N GLN A 166 -14.76 -4.74 -9.28
CA GLN A 166 -15.65 -5.56 -10.10
C GLN A 166 -14.91 -6.77 -10.71
N ARG A 167 -15.61 -7.90 -10.83
CA ARG A 167 -15.02 -9.16 -11.31
C ARG A 167 -14.36 -9.04 -12.68
N ASP A 168 -15.02 -8.34 -13.61
CA ASP A 168 -14.49 -8.14 -14.96
C ASP A 168 -13.25 -7.25 -14.98
N VAL A 169 -13.23 -6.20 -14.16
CA VAL A 169 -12.06 -5.33 -13.99
C VAL A 169 -10.90 -6.14 -13.41
N ARG A 170 -11.15 -6.92 -12.36
CA ARG A 170 -10.18 -7.81 -11.72
C ARG A 170 -9.51 -8.75 -12.72
N ALA A 171 -10.30 -9.41 -13.57
CA ALA A 171 -9.80 -10.37 -14.54
C ALA A 171 -9.05 -9.71 -15.72
N LYS A 172 -9.54 -8.58 -16.25
CA LYS A 172 -9.00 -7.98 -17.49
C LYS A 172 -7.88 -6.96 -17.26
N GLN A 173 -7.92 -6.24 -16.14
CA GLN A 173 -7.05 -5.09 -15.89
C GLN A 173 -6.49 -5.06 -14.46
N GLY A 174 -7.06 -5.88 -13.56
CA GLY A 174 -6.73 -5.87 -12.14
C GLY A 174 -5.25 -6.10 -11.87
N SER A 175 -4.62 -5.14 -11.20
CA SER A 175 -3.24 -5.19 -10.76
C SER A 175 -3.13 -4.86 -9.29
N VAL A 176 -2.56 -5.77 -8.50
CA VAL A 176 -2.28 -5.55 -7.08
C VAL A 176 -0.78 -5.59 -6.85
N VAL A 177 -0.24 -4.56 -6.20
CA VAL A 177 1.13 -4.58 -5.66
C VAL A 177 1.01 -4.58 -4.14
N LEU A 178 1.39 -5.69 -3.51
CA LEU A 178 1.38 -5.86 -2.06
C LEU A 178 2.82 -5.89 -1.55
N ARG A 179 3.18 -4.89 -0.75
CA ARG A 179 4.51 -4.73 -0.17
C ARG A 179 4.41 -4.89 1.34
N VAL A 180 5.24 -5.75 1.90
CA VAL A 180 5.41 -5.87 3.36
C VAL A 180 6.76 -5.27 3.72
N HIS A 181 6.74 -4.32 4.65
CA HIS A 181 7.90 -3.60 5.13
C HIS A 181 8.23 -4.09 6.54
N PHE A 182 9.44 -4.60 6.73
CA PHE A 182 9.97 -5.00 8.03
C PHE A 182 10.98 -3.96 8.50
N GLU A 183 10.87 -3.50 9.74
CA GLU A 183 12.00 -2.80 10.35
C GLU A 183 13.21 -3.75 10.47
N GLN A 184 14.42 -3.24 10.27
CA GLN A 184 15.66 -4.03 10.30
C GLN A 184 15.79 -4.84 11.59
N ARG A 185 15.47 -4.23 12.75
CA ARG A 185 15.41 -4.93 14.04
C ARG A 185 14.48 -6.14 14.01
N PHE A 186 13.28 -6.00 13.45
CA PHE A 186 12.33 -7.10 13.35
C PHE A 186 12.84 -8.18 12.39
N ALA A 187 13.45 -7.79 11.25
CA ALA A 187 14.01 -8.73 10.30
C ALA A 187 15.11 -9.62 10.95
N VAL A 188 15.98 -9.04 11.78
CA VAL A 188 16.97 -9.79 12.56
C VAL A 188 16.30 -10.72 13.57
N LEU A 189 15.33 -10.23 14.34
CA LEU A 189 14.59 -11.08 15.30
C LEU A 189 13.86 -12.23 14.62
N ASN A 190 13.27 -12.00 13.45
CA ASN A 190 12.63 -13.03 12.65
C ASN A 190 13.63 -14.09 12.19
N ALA A 191 14.80 -13.67 11.69
CA ALA A 191 15.85 -14.55 11.24
C ALA A 191 16.36 -15.48 12.36
N LEU A 192 16.47 -14.96 13.59
CA LEU A 192 16.94 -15.71 14.76
C LEU A 192 15.85 -16.52 15.47
N ALA A 193 14.58 -16.25 15.17
CA ALA A 193 13.47 -16.90 15.86
C ALA A 193 13.28 -18.34 15.38
N ALA A 194 13.05 -19.25 16.33
CA ALA A 194 12.63 -20.62 16.04
C ALA A 194 11.31 -20.70 15.25
N ARG A 195 10.50 -19.64 15.28
CA ARG A 195 9.24 -19.52 14.53
C ARG A 195 9.26 -18.25 13.70
N LYS A 196 9.38 -18.40 12.39
CA LYS A 196 9.47 -17.30 11.42
C LYS A 196 8.08 -16.77 11.04
N PHE A 197 8.05 -15.54 10.50
CA PHE A 197 6.89 -14.88 9.90
C PHE A 197 6.29 -15.72 8.77
N GLY A 198 7.17 -16.38 7.99
CA GLY A 198 6.84 -17.21 6.85
C GLY A 198 6.90 -16.43 5.54
N VAL A 199 8.05 -15.80 5.24
CA VAL A 199 8.19 -14.96 4.05
C VAL A 199 7.97 -15.76 2.76
N GLY A 200 8.49 -16.99 2.70
CA GLY A 200 8.24 -17.90 1.59
C GLY A 200 6.75 -18.14 1.35
N VAL A 201 5.94 -18.27 2.41
CA VAL A 201 4.48 -18.43 2.30
C VAL A 201 3.82 -17.19 1.71
N PHE A 202 4.20 -16.00 2.20
CA PHE A 202 3.69 -14.73 1.71
C PHE A 202 3.91 -14.60 0.18
N LEU A 203 5.11 -14.91 -0.28
CA LEU A 203 5.46 -14.80 -1.70
C LEU A 203 4.86 -15.94 -2.52
N ARG A 204 4.78 -17.16 -1.98
CA ARG A 204 4.37 -18.36 -2.72
C ARG A 204 2.86 -18.56 -2.85
N ASP A 205 2.03 -17.99 -1.95
CA ASP A 205 0.57 -18.21 -1.90
C ASP A 205 -0.11 -18.04 -3.28
N GLY A 206 -0.73 -19.09 -3.82
CA GLY A 206 -1.41 -19.04 -5.12
C GLY A 206 -2.91 -18.75 -5.05
N GLU A 207 -3.49 -18.84 -3.85
CA GLU A 207 -4.94 -18.85 -3.64
C GLU A 207 -5.48 -17.44 -3.39
N ARG A 208 -4.78 -16.69 -2.52
CA ARG A 208 -5.16 -15.32 -2.19
C ARG A 208 -4.80 -14.38 -3.32
N LEU A 209 -5.73 -13.48 -3.64
CA LEU A 209 -5.65 -12.60 -4.80
C LEU A 209 -5.63 -13.38 -6.13
N ARG A 210 -6.24 -14.56 -6.19
CA ARG A 210 -6.47 -15.26 -7.45
C ARG A 210 -7.38 -14.47 -8.39
N GLY A 211 -7.19 -14.59 -9.69
CA GLY A 211 -8.06 -13.96 -10.70
C GLY A 211 -7.77 -12.49 -10.99
N PHE A 212 -6.77 -11.90 -10.34
CA PHE A 212 -6.18 -10.65 -10.82
C PHE A 212 -5.30 -10.93 -12.04
N ARG A 213 -5.29 -10.01 -13.02
CA ARG A 213 -4.39 -10.10 -14.18
C ARG A 213 -2.93 -10.05 -13.76
N ARG A 214 -2.61 -9.24 -12.75
CA ARG A 214 -1.25 -9.08 -12.22
C ARG A 214 -1.26 -8.99 -10.71
N VAL A 215 -0.41 -9.76 -10.06
CA VAL A 215 -0.12 -9.63 -8.63
C VAL A 215 1.39 -9.52 -8.46
N VAL A 216 1.82 -8.52 -7.71
CA VAL A 216 3.22 -8.34 -7.33
C VAL A 216 3.28 -8.38 -5.82
N ARG A 217 4.15 -9.22 -5.28
CA ARG A 217 4.41 -9.30 -3.84
C ARG A 217 5.86 -8.93 -3.59
N GLU A 218 6.07 -8.02 -2.66
CA GLU A 218 7.39 -7.50 -2.33
C GLU A 218 7.63 -7.55 -0.84
N VAL A 219 8.85 -7.88 -0.47
CA VAL A 219 9.35 -7.75 0.90
C VAL A 219 10.43 -6.69 0.89
N ARG A 220 10.29 -5.72 1.79
CA ARG A 220 11.25 -4.64 1.97
C ARG A 220 11.73 -4.59 3.40
N ILE A 221 13.00 -4.23 3.58
CA ILE A 221 13.57 -3.91 4.89
C ILE A 221 13.70 -2.41 4.99
N VAL A 222 13.26 -1.86 6.11
CA VAL A 222 13.32 -0.44 6.41
C VAL A 222 14.42 -0.25 7.45
N PRO A 223 15.39 0.66 7.22
CA PRO A 223 16.41 0.95 8.21
C PRO A 223 15.72 1.38 9.51
N SER A 224 16.18 0.85 10.63
CA SER A 224 15.69 1.33 11.93
C SER A 224 16.02 2.82 12.02
N LYS A 225 15.05 3.64 12.42
CA LYS A 225 15.36 5.03 12.79
C LYS A 225 16.31 4.95 13.98
N VAL A 226 17.60 5.06 13.72
CA VAL A 226 18.60 5.38 14.74
C VAL A 226 18.41 6.86 15.07
N GLY A 227 17.28 7.17 15.71
CA GLY A 227 17.15 8.37 16.52
C GLY A 227 17.73 8.02 17.88
N LEU A 228 18.73 8.78 18.30
CA LEU A 228 19.24 8.82 19.65
C LEU A 228 18.09 8.79 20.67
N GLU A 229 18.32 8.20 21.86
CA GLU A 229 17.40 8.20 23.01
C GLU A 229 16.30 7.13 23.06
N ARG A 230 16.60 5.88 22.67
CA ARG A 230 16.41 4.84 23.68
C ARG A 230 17.75 4.70 24.38
N ASP A 231 17.92 5.53 25.41
CA ASP A 231 18.78 5.20 26.52
C ASP A 231 18.65 3.68 26.75
N MET A 232 19.70 2.93 26.45
CA MET A 232 20.05 1.81 27.31
C MET A 232 20.49 2.42 28.64
N GLY A 233 19.56 3.12 29.29
CA GLY A 233 19.74 3.71 30.58
C GLY A 233 19.68 2.58 31.56
N ASP A 234 20.77 2.44 32.30
CA ASP A 234 20.88 1.67 33.52
C ASP A 234 19.58 1.71 34.34
N ALA A 235 19.31 0.62 35.05
CA ALA A 235 18.21 0.51 35.99
C ALA A 235 18.00 1.84 36.74
N PRO A 236 16.78 2.41 36.75
CA PRO A 236 16.57 3.70 37.38
C PRO A 236 16.90 3.56 38.86
N ALA A 237 17.78 4.43 39.37
CA ALA A 237 17.99 4.58 40.80
C ALA A 237 16.62 4.74 41.51
N PRO A 238 16.41 4.06 42.64
CA PRO A 238 15.11 4.02 43.29
C PRO A 238 14.72 5.43 43.75
N GLY A 239 13.67 6.00 43.13
CA GLY A 239 13.07 7.26 43.61
C GLY A 239 12.69 8.29 42.55
N LEU A 240 13.14 8.16 41.29
CA LEU A 240 12.77 9.10 40.24
C LEU A 240 11.63 8.57 39.36
N ARG A 241 10.44 9.17 39.50
CA ARG A 241 9.33 8.95 38.56
C ARG A 241 9.65 9.66 37.24
N VAL A 242 10.06 8.89 36.25
CA VAL A 242 10.05 9.33 34.84
C VAL A 242 8.59 9.58 34.46
N VAL A 243 8.23 10.83 34.24
CA VAL A 243 6.97 11.18 33.57
C VAL A 243 7.14 10.71 32.13
N PRO A 244 6.34 9.75 31.63
CA PRO A 244 6.43 9.36 30.23
C PRO A 244 6.15 10.60 29.39
N PRO A 245 7.01 10.95 28.41
CA PRO A 245 6.71 12.01 27.47
C PRO A 245 5.36 11.71 26.83
N ALA A 246 4.59 12.77 26.52
CA ALA A 246 3.38 12.66 25.72
C ALA A 246 3.68 11.75 24.52
N GLY A 247 2.89 10.68 24.37
CA GLY A 247 3.25 9.55 23.51
C GLY A 247 3.68 10.01 22.11
N PRO A 248 4.66 9.34 21.48
CA PRO A 248 5.14 9.74 20.17
C PRO A 248 3.93 9.83 19.23
N GLU A 249 3.73 10.99 18.60
CA GLU A 249 2.75 11.11 17.52
C GLU A 249 3.05 10.01 16.51
N GLU A 250 2.05 9.15 16.25
CA GLU A 250 2.21 8.10 15.27
C GLU A 250 2.46 8.73 13.91
N GLU A 251 3.70 8.64 13.44
CA GLU A 251 4.12 9.15 12.15
C GLU A 251 3.24 8.57 11.05
N ALA A 252 2.58 9.45 10.30
CA ALA A 252 1.71 9.05 9.21
C ALA A 252 2.53 8.39 8.09
N LEU A 253 2.18 7.15 7.72
CA LEU A 253 2.86 6.42 6.65
C LEU A 253 2.63 7.01 5.25
N MET A 254 1.61 7.86 5.13
CA MET A 254 1.20 8.52 3.91
C MET A 254 0.69 9.92 4.24
N VAL A 255 1.17 10.90 3.50
CA VAL A 255 0.76 12.31 3.62
C VAL A 255 0.42 12.84 2.24
N VAL A 256 -0.56 13.74 2.17
CA VAL A 256 -0.86 14.51 0.96
C VAL A 256 -0.55 15.97 1.26
N GLU A 257 0.45 16.51 0.57
CA GLU A 257 0.89 17.90 0.69
C GLU A 257 0.71 18.57 -0.67
N GLU A 258 -0.04 19.68 -0.70
CA GLU A 258 -0.28 20.44 -1.95
C GLU A 258 -0.82 19.57 -3.11
N GLY A 259 -1.58 18.51 -2.78
CA GLY A 259 -2.14 17.59 -3.76
C GLY A 259 -1.16 16.51 -4.26
N VAL A 260 0.07 16.47 -3.75
CA VAL A 260 1.06 15.42 -4.02
C VAL A 260 1.02 14.38 -2.91
N MET A 261 0.87 13.10 -3.27
CA MET A 261 0.92 12.00 -2.32
C MET A 261 2.38 11.58 -2.09
N LYS A 262 2.81 11.63 -0.83
CA LYS A 262 4.14 11.19 -0.41
C LYS A 262 4.00 10.02 0.56
N LEU A 263 4.77 8.97 0.27
CA LEU A 263 5.03 7.89 1.20
C LEU A 263 6.12 8.31 2.18
N SER A 264 5.92 8.00 3.47
CA SER A 264 6.94 8.18 4.50
C SER A 264 8.23 7.42 4.16
N GLU A 265 9.37 7.82 4.74
CA GLU A 265 10.62 7.05 4.59
C GLU A 265 10.47 5.60 5.06
N ARG A 266 9.63 5.41 6.08
CA ARG A 266 9.23 4.10 6.62
C ARG A 266 8.62 3.17 5.57
N THR A 267 8.03 3.69 4.50
CA THR A 267 7.40 2.91 3.43
C THR A 267 8.22 2.89 2.14
N ARG A 268 9.42 3.48 2.11
CA ARG A 268 10.34 3.35 0.97
C ARG A 268 11.08 2.02 1.02
N GLY A 269 11.88 1.79 2.06
CA GLY A 269 12.60 0.53 2.32
C GLY A 269 13.50 0.03 1.17
N GLN A 270 14.44 -0.85 1.49
CA GLN A 270 15.21 -1.61 0.50
C GLN A 270 14.44 -2.88 0.11
N MET A 271 14.17 -3.05 -1.19
CA MET A 271 13.58 -4.29 -1.69
C MET A 271 14.56 -5.45 -1.52
N VAL A 272 14.12 -6.50 -0.83
CA VAL A 272 14.88 -7.75 -0.66
C VAL A 272 14.51 -8.74 -1.74
N VAL A 273 13.22 -9.00 -1.88
CA VAL A 273 12.69 -9.98 -2.82
C VAL A 273 11.33 -9.53 -3.33
N ARG A 274 11.08 -9.81 -4.61
CA ARG A 274 9.82 -9.59 -5.28
C ARG A 274 9.45 -10.84 -6.05
N ARG A 275 8.16 -11.20 -5.99
CA ARG A 275 7.56 -12.19 -6.89
C ARG A 275 6.45 -11.54 -7.69
N ARG A 276 6.46 -11.72 -9.02
CA ARG A 276 5.42 -11.24 -9.93
C ARG A 276 4.68 -12.44 -10.51
N THR A 277 3.36 -12.47 -10.37
CA THR A 277 2.49 -13.45 -11.04
C THR A 277 1.57 -12.72 -12.02
N SER A 278 1.38 -13.31 -13.20
CA SER A 278 0.44 -12.78 -14.19
C SER A 278 -0.40 -13.91 -14.76
N GLY A 279 -1.72 -13.83 -14.56
CA GLY A 279 -2.64 -14.87 -14.96
C GLY A 279 -2.34 -16.22 -14.31
N VAL A 280 -2.17 -17.25 -15.13
CA VAL A 280 -1.93 -18.65 -14.71
C VAL A 280 -0.43 -19.01 -14.76
N ALA A 281 0.43 -18.09 -15.21
CA ALA A 281 1.85 -18.36 -15.34
C ALA A 281 2.55 -18.42 -13.97
N ASP A 282 3.57 -19.27 -13.89
CA ASP A 282 4.40 -19.38 -12.70
C ASP A 282 5.16 -18.07 -12.44
N GLY A 283 5.35 -17.73 -11.17
CA GLY A 283 5.80 -16.40 -10.77
C GLY A 283 7.27 -16.11 -11.10
N VAL A 284 7.57 -14.91 -11.62
CA VAL A 284 8.94 -14.43 -11.84
C VAL A 284 9.49 -13.86 -10.54
N TRP A 285 10.71 -14.28 -10.18
CA TRP A 285 11.44 -13.80 -9.00
C TRP A 285 12.44 -12.70 -9.37
N GLU A 286 12.46 -11.65 -8.55
CA GLU A 286 13.44 -10.57 -8.62
C GLU A 286 14.05 -10.36 -7.22
N TYR A 287 15.36 -10.26 -7.16
CA TYR A 287 16.11 -10.04 -5.91
C TYR A 287 16.67 -8.62 -5.84
N GLY A 288 16.79 -8.09 -4.63
CA GLY A 288 17.37 -6.77 -4.36
C GLY A 288 18.84 -6.67 -4.80
N ARG A 289 19.29 -5.47 -5.17
CA ARG A 289 20.67 -5.18 -5.61
C ARG A 289 21.59 -4.63 -4.51
N GLY A 290 21.24 -4.79 -3.24
CA GLY A 290 22.06 -4.30 -2.13
C GLY A 290 22.95 -5.37 -1.53
N GLU A 291 23.88 -4.96 -0.64
CA GLU A 291 24.71 -5.89 0.11
C GLU A 291 23.83 -6.85 0.91
N MET A 292 24.19 -8.14 0.87
CA MET A 292 23.46 -9.16 1.60
C MET A 292 23.85 -9.11 3.07
N GLU A 293 23.16 -8.26 3.85
CA GLU A 293 23.24 -8.29 5.30
C GLU A 293 22.61 -9.58 5.86
N PHE A 294 23.02 -10.00 7.05
CA PHE A 294 22.51 -11.20 7.73
C PHE A 294 20.98 -11.42 7.64
N PRO A 295 20.10 -10.44 7.96
CA PRO A 295 18.65 -10.65 7.85
C PRO A 295 18.17 -10.82 6.41
N VAL A 296 18.86 -10.25 5.42
CA VAL A 296 18.55 -10.40 3.99
C VAL A 296 18.83 -11.84 3.56
N CYS A 297 19.99 -12.41 3.90
CA CYS A 297 20.33 -13.80 3.60
C CYS A 297 19.26 -14.77 4.13
N GLN A 298 18.87 -14.60 5.38
CA GLN A 298 17.87 -15.46 6.03
C GLN A 298 16.48 -15.35 5.41
N ILE A 299 16.07 -14.15 4.98
CA ILE A 299 14.82 -13.96 4.24
C ILE A 299 14.89 -14.67 2.89
N LEU A 300 16.04 -14.62 2.19
CA LEU A 300 16.21 -15.29 0.90
C LEU A 300 16.22 -16.82 1.05
N GLU A 301 16.86 -17.35 2.10
CA GLU A 301 16.82 -18.77 2.44
C GLU A 301 15.37 -19.25 2.65
N GLU A 302 14.56 -18.52 3.42
CA GLU A 302 13.12 -18.82 3.59
C GLU A 302 12.33 -18.83 2.27
N CYS A 303 12.83 -18.17 1.22
CA CYS A 303 12.18 -18.13 -0.10
C CYS A 303 12.59 -19.30 -1.00
N MET A 304 13.69 -19.98 -0.70
CA MET A 304 14.22 -21.09 -1.50
C MET A 304 13.69 -22.44 -1.02
N GLU A 305 13.42 -22.60 0.27
CA GLU A 305 12.72 -23.74 0.87
C GLU A 305 11.24 -23.82 0.45
#